data_AF-A0A521XDR6-F1
#
_entry.id   AF-A0A521XDR6-F1
#
_cell.length_a   1.000
_cell.length_b   1.000
_cell.length_c   1.000
_cell.angle_alpha   90.00
_cell.angle_beta   90.00
_cell.angle_gamma   90.00
#
_symmetry.space_group_name_H-M   'P 1'
#
loop_
_entity.id
_entity.type
_entity.pdbx_description
1 polymer ?
#
loop_
_entity_poly.entity_id
_entity_poly.type
_entity_poly.pdbx_seq_one_letter_code
_entity_poly.pdbx_strand_id
1 'polypeptide(L)'
;MSEPETPFQAPRLEPYTIQPALPQTLLEKHGVHPLLFGFISLIIIFILYQLVGSLITLLIFGLDLSKANVSGLRIVTGVGQIVLILLPAFILARLASFTPRQYMRIHTPNPLAIIHAIVGVFSLQQILQVYLFFQDKIPLPDLLRKFQDQFKEMYEQTYAMLVGSHSIPELMFVILIIAIIP
;
A
#
# COMPACT_ATOMS: atom_id res chain seq x y z
N MET A 1 -60.78 13.92 56.46
CA MET A 1 -59.41 13.55 56.85
C MET A 1 -58.63 13.50 55.55
N SER A 2 -58.05 14.63 55.16
CA SER A 2 -57.37 14.83 53.87
C SER A 2 -55.87 14.60 54.09
N GLU A 3 -55.30 13.66 53.35
CA GLU A 3 -53.86 13.36 53.38
C GLU A 3 -53.04 14.56 52.89
N PRO A 4 -51.89 14.86 53.50
CA PRO A 4 -51.04 15.95 53.07
C PRO A 4 -50.35 15.58 51.75
N GLU A 5 -50.51 16.42 50.73
CA GLU A 5 -49.80 16.28 49.46
C GLU A 5 -48.29 16.39 49.70
N THR A 6 -47.54 15.39 49.23
CA THR A 6 -46.08 15.37 49.30
C THR A 6 -45.52 16.39 48.30
N PRO A 7 -44.64 17.31 48.72
CA PRO A 7 -44.10 18.32 47.82
C PRO A 7 -43.25 17.67 46.73
N PHE A 8 -43.53 18.04 45.48
CA PHE A 8 -42.78 17.62 44.30
C PHE A 8 -41.28 17.93 44.47
N GLN A 9 -40.46 16.89 44.61
CA GLN A 9 -39.01 17.02 44.56
C GLN A 9 -38.56 17.00 43.10
N ALA A 10 -38.05 18.14 42.61
CA ALA A 10 -37.45 18.23 41.30
C ALA A 10 -36.26 17.25 41.19
N PRO A 11 -36.08 16.53 40.08
CA PRO A 11 -34.93 15.68 39.85
C PRO A 11 -33.63 16.48 40.02
N ARG A 12 -32.74 15.99 40.89
CA ARG A 12 -31.43 16.61 41.10
C ARG A 12 -30.62 16.43 39.79
N LEU A 13 -30.40 17.52 39.07
CA LEU A 13 -29.54 17.50 37.88
C LEU A 13 -28.11 17.23 38.34
N GLU A 14 -27.60 16.03 38.03
CA GLU A 14 -26.19 15.71 38.18
C GLU A 14 -25.36 16.79 37.45
N PRO A 15 -24.26 17.29 38.04
CA PRO A 15 -23.40 18.28 37.39
C PRO A 15 -22.95 17.74 36.03
N TYR A 16 -23.16 18.51 34.96
CA TYR A 16 -22.68 18.16 33.63
C TYR A 16 -21.15 18.08 33.67
N THR A 17 -20.61 16.87 33.75
CA THR A 17 -19.17 16.63 33.71
C THR A 17 -18.70 16.98 32.30
N ILE A 18 -17.99 18.10 32.15
CA ILE A 18 -17.33 18.45 30.90
C ILE A 18 -16.29 17.35 30.64
N GLN A 19 -16.59 16.44 29.71
CA GLN A 19 -15.60 15.48 29.23
C GLN A 19 -14.44 16.29 28.63
N PRO A 20 -13.17 16.01 29.00
CA PRO A 20 -12.04 16.70 28.40
C PRO A 20 -12.07 16.46 26.90
N ALA A 21 -12.08 17.52 26.11
CA ALA A 21 -12.01 17.44 24.65
C ALA A 21 -10.78 16.62 24.29
N LEU A 22 -10.96 15.54 23.52
CA LEU A 22 -9.85 14.74 23.02
C LEU A 22 -8.91 15.67 22.24
N PRO A 23 -7.58 15.51 22.35
CA PRO A 23 -6.64 16.26 21.54
C PRO A 23 -6.99 16.05 20.07
N GLN A 24 -7.23 17.14 19.34
CA GLN A 24 -7.61 17.10 17.93
C GLN A 24 -6.41 16.72 17.09
N THR A 25 -6.58 15.73 16.20
CA THR A 25 -5.55 15.34 15.24
C THR A 25 -5.37 16.42 14.18
N LEU A 26 -4.26 16.40 13.43
CA LEU A 26 -4.07 17.36 12.33
C LEU A 26 -5.18 17.25 11.28
N LEU A 27 -5.73 16.04 11.12
CA LEU A 27 -6.83 15.75 10.21
C LEU A 27 -8.12 16.43 10.67
N GLU A 28 -8.45 16.30 11.95
CA GLU A 28 -9.62 16.94 12.57
C GLU A 28 -9.47 18.47 12.60
N LYS A 29 -8.26 18.97 12.85
CA LYS A 29 -7.97 20.40 12.87
C LYS A 29 -8.19 21.07 11.51
N HIS A 30 -7.91 20.38 10.41
CA HIS A 30 -8.07 20.91 9.06
C HIS A 30 -9.35 20.42 8.35
N GLY A 31 -10.18 19.61 9.02
CA GLY A 31 -11.43 19.08 8.45
C GLY A 31 -11.22 18.24 7.18
N VAL A 32 -10.07 17.59 7.04
CA VAL A 32 -9.75 16.82 5.82
C VAL A 32 -10.56 15.52 5.82
N HIS A 33 -11.26 15.27 4.72
CA HIS A 33 -12.07 14.05 4.57
C HIS A 33 -11.19 12.79 4.68
N PRO A 34 -11.52 11.81 5.54
CA PRO A 34 -10.67 10.63 5.79
C PRO A 34 -10.30 9.84 4.53
N LEU A 35 -11.25 9.70 3.60
CA LEU A 35 -11.01 9.03 2.31
C LEU A 35 -9.96 9.76 1.46
N LEU A 36 -10.02 11.10 1.41
CA LEU A 36 -9.09 11.91 0.64
C LEU A 36 -7.67 11.81 1.23
N PHE A 37 -7.58 11.84 2.56
CA PHE A 37 -6.29 11.65 3.24
C PHE A 37 -5.69 10.26 2.98
N GLY A 38 -6.52 9.21 3.04
CA GLY A 38 -6.07 7.85 2.69
C GLY A 38 -5.56 7.77 1.25
N PHE A 39 -6.29 8.37 0.30
CA PHE A 39 -5.89 8.40 -1.10
C PHE A 39 -4.59 9.17 -1.34
N ILE A 40 -4.45 10.37 -0.75
CA ILE A 40 -3.20 11.17 -0.84
C ILE A 40 -2.04 10.41 -0.19
N SER A 41 -2.28 9.76 0.95
CA SER A 41 -1.27 8.94 1.64
C SER A 41 -0.78 7.81 0.74
N LEU A 42 -1.68 7.11 0.04
CA LEU A 42 -1.31 6.07 -0.93
C LEU A 42 -0.43 6.62 -2.05
N ILE A 43 -0.77 7.80 -2.60
CA ILE A 43 0.05 8.45 -3.65
C ILE A 43 1.44 8.79 -3.11
N ILE A 44 1.53 9.38 -1.91
CA ILE A 44 2.80 9.76 -1.30
C ILE A 44 3.68 8.52 -1.07
N ILE A 45 3.11 7.46 -0.49
CA ILE A 45 3.82 6.21 -0.23
C ILE A 45 4.30 5.60 -1.55
N PHE A 46 3.43 5.57 -2.57
CA PHE A 46 3.78 5.06 -3.90
C PHE A 46 4.96 5.84 -4.51
N ILE A 47 4.90 7.16 -4.56
CA ILE A 47 5.97 7.99 -5.13
C ILE A 47 7.27 7.82 -4.33
N LEU A 48 7.20 7.82 -3.00
CA LEU A 48 8.38 7.65 -2.16
C LEU A 48 9.03 6.29 -2.39
N TYR A 49 8.23 5.23 -2.42
CA TYR A 49 8.70 3.88 -2.70
C TYR A 49 9.35 3.79 -4.09
N GLN A 50 8.72 4.34 -5.14
CA GLN A 50 9.27 4.28 -6.49
C GLN A 50 10.60 5.05 -6.57
N LEU A 51 10.66 6.29 -6.09
CA LEU A 51 11.86 7.11 -6.21
C LEU A 51 13.00 6.61 -5.32
N VAL A 52 12.72 6.37 -4.04
CA VAL A 52 13.75 5.97 -3.08
C VAL A 52 14.15 4.51 -3.30
N GLY A 53 13.18 3.64 -3.57
CA GLY A 53 13.44 2.23 -3.86
C GLY A 53 14.28 2.06 -5.11
N SER A 54 13.90 2.68 -6.23
CA SER A 54 14.70 2.63 -7.45
C SER A 54 16.10 3.23 -7.26
N LEU A 55 16.23 4.33 -6.51
CA LEU A 55 17.53 4.93 -6.22
C LEU A 55 18.41 3.99 -5.39
N ILE A 56 17.87 3.35 -4.34
CA ILE A 56 18.62 2.38 -3.52
C ILE A 56 19.06 1.20 -4.37
N THR A 57 18.18 0.64 -5.19
CA THR A 57 18.52 -0.47 -6.10
C THR A 57 19.64 -0.07 -7.05
N LEU A 58 19.56 1.12 -7.64
CA LEU A 58 20.60 1.64 -8.54
C LEU A 58 21.94 1.87 -7.83
N LEU A 59 21.93 2.37 -6.59
CA LEU A 59 23.15 2.60 -5.82
C LEU A 59 23.84 1.28 -5.40
N ILE A 60 23.06 0.23 -5.12
CA ILE A 60 23.60 -1.06 -4.66
C ILE A 60 24.06 -1.93 -5.84
N PHE A 61 23.27 -1.98 -6.92
CA PHE A 61 23.49 -2.92 -8.03
C PHE A 61 23.95 -2.24 -9.33
N GLY A 62 23.94 -0.91 -9.39
CA GLY A 62 24.29 -0.16 -10.59
C GLY A 62 23.22 -0.23 -11.68
N LEU A 63 23.60 0.19 -12.89
CA LEU A 63 22.76 0.12 -14.10
C LEU A 63 22.73 -1.28 -14.73
N ASP A 64 23.69 -2.15 -14.38
CA ASP A 64 23.86 -3.46 -14.98
C ASP A 64 23.42 -4.57 -14.02
N LEU A 65 22.09 -4.69 -13.86
CA LEU A 65 21.45 -5.69 -12.99
C LEU A 65 21.77 -7.12 -13.42
N SER A 66 22.23 -7.35 -14.65
CA SER A 66 22.59 -8.67 -15.18
C SER A 66 23.74 -9.34 -14.41
N LYS A 67 24.61 -8.53 -13.79
CA LYS A 67 25.77 -8.99 -13.01
C LYS A 67 25.48 -9.06 -11.51
N ALA A 68 24.30 -8.63 -11.07
CA ALA A 68 23.94 -8.62 -9.67
C ALA A 68 23.66 -10.04 -9.15
N ASN A 69 24.00 -10.26 -7.87
CA ASN A 69 23.59 -11.49 -7.20
C ASN A 69 22.06 -11.51 -7.05
N VAL A 70 21.42 -12.45 -7.71
CA VAL A 70 19.95 -12.63 -7.74
C VAL A 70 19.36 -12.70 -6.32
N SER A 71 19.99 -13.45 -5.41
CA SER A 71 19.53 -13.56 -4.03
C SER A 71 19.65 -12.24 -3.28
N GLY A 72 20.72 -11.48 -3.53
CA GLY A 72 20.90 -10.14 -2.96
C GLY A 72 19.84 -9.18 -3.48
N LEU A 73 19.56 -9.22 -4.79
CA LEU A 73 18.53 -8.40 -5.43
C LEU A 73 17.14 -8.68 -4.84
N ARG A 74 16.76 -9.95 -4.67
CA ARG A 74 15.50 -10.36 -4.02
C ARG A 74 15.37 -9.84 -2.59
N ILE A 75 16.44 -9.97 -1.79
CA ILE A 75 16.42 -9.51 -0.39
C ILE A 75 16.32 -8.00 -0.32
N VAL A 76 17.13 -7.27 -1.09
CA VAL A 76 17.12 -5.80 -1.09
C VAL A 76 15.79 -5.26 -1.58
N THR A 77 15.23 -5.82 -2.65
CA THR A 77 13.92 -5.39 -3.16
C THR A 77 12.80 -5.70 -2.18
N GLY A 78 12.78 -6.91 -1.60
CA GLY A 78 11.74 -7.29 -0.64
C GLY A 78 11.80 -6.53 0.67
N VAL A 79 12.98 -6.42 1.28
CA VAL A 79 13.15 -5.61 2.50
C VAL A 79 12.90 -4.13 2.19
N GLY A 80 13.38 -3.65 1.04
CA GLY A 80 13.16 -2.29 0.57
C GLY A 80 11.67 -1.97 0.45
N GLN A 81 10.89 -2.86 -0.17
CA GLN A 81 9.43 -2.71 -0.27
C GLN A 81 8.76 -2.65 1.09
N ILE A 82 9.05 -3.62 1.97
CA ILE A 82 8.46 -3.66 3.31
C ILE A 82 8.78 -2.37 4.06
N VAL A 83 10.05 -1.97 4.12
CA VAL A 83 10.48 -0.80 4.90
C VAL A 83 9.95 0.50 4.29
N LEU A 84 10.10 0.68 2.98
CA LEU A 84 9.72 1.92 2.28
C LEU A 84 8.21 2.10 2.13
N ILE A 85 7.41 1.05 2.31
CA ILE A 85 5.96 1.16 2.39
C ILE A 85 5.52 1.35 3.85
N LEU A 86 6.02 0.50 4.77
CA LEU A 86 5.58 0.46 6.16
C LEU A 86 5.98 1.72 6.93
N LEU A 87 7.20 2.22 6.74
CA LEU A 87 7.71 3.38 7.48
C LEU A 87 6.90 4.66 7.18
N PRO A 88 6.71 5.10 5.91
CA PRO A 88 5.88 6.26 5.63
C PRO A 88 4.41 6.02 5.98
N ALA A 89 3.88 4.81 5.80
CA ALA A 89 2.52 4.47 6.24
C ALA A 89 2.34 4.69 7.74
N PHE A 90 3.32 4.28 8.56
CA PHE A 90 3.28 4.48 10.01
C PHE A 90 3.37 5.98 10.39
N ILE A 91 4.23 6.74 9.71
CA ILE A 91 4.34 8.19 9.92
C ILE A 91 3.02 8.88 9.59
N LEU A 92 2.41 8.57 8.45
CA LEU A 92 1.13 9.13 8.01
C LEU A 92 -0.04 8.71 8.92
N ALA A 93 -0.07 7.46 9.37
CA ALA A 93 -1.07 6.97 10.32
C ALA A 93 -1.00 7.73 11.66
N ARG A 94 0.21 8.06 12.13
CA ARG A 94 0.40 8.87 13.34
C ARG A 94 -0.05 10.32 13.16
N LEU A 95 0.01 10.86 11.94
CA LEU A 95 -0.53 12.20 11.65
C LEU A 95 -2.07 12.22 11.64
N ALA A 96 -2.69 11.10 11.25
CA ALA A 96 -4.14 10.96 11.21
C ALA A 96 -4.79 10.58 12.55
N SER A 97 -4.08 9.88 13.44
CA SER A 97 -4.62 9.39 14.70
C SER A 97 -3.57 9.35 15.82
N PHE A 98 -3.97 9.72 17.03
CA PHE A 98 -3.17 9.53 18.25
C PHE A 98 -3.11 8.06 18.71
N THR A 99 -4.02 7.21 18.22
CA THR A 99 -4.09 5.77 18.51
C THR A 99 -3.92 4.93 17.23
N PRO A 100 -2.78 5.02 16.52
CA PRO A 100 -2.57 4.30 15.25
C PRO A 100 -2.73 2.78 15.40
N ARG A 101 -2.52 2.24 16.61
CA ARG A 101 -2.73 0.82 16.93
C ARG A 101 -4.16 0.33 16.67
N GLN A 102 -5.17 1.20 16.78
CA GLN A 102 -6.56 0.81 16.49
C GLN A 102 -6.78 0.56 14.99
N TYR A 103 -6.06 1.29 14.13
CA TYR A 103 -6.11 1.15 12.68
C TYR A 103 -5.22 0.03 12.14
N MET A 104 -4.19 -0.38 12.90
CA MET A 104 -3.32 -1.51 12.58
C MET A 104 -3.88 -2.88 13.05
N ARG A 105 -5.14 -2.94 13.50
CA ARG A 105 -5.78 -4.22 13.83
C ARG A 105 -6.03 -5.01 12.55
N ILE A 106 -5.52 -6.24 12.51
CA ILE A 106 -5.82 -7.18 11.43
C ILE A 106 -7.30 -7.51 11.51
N HIS A 107 -8.07 -7.01 10.55
CA HIS A 107 -9.45 -7.42 10.32
C HIS A 107 -9.43 -8.42 9.18
N THR A 108 -10.07 -9.58 9.37
CA THR A 108 -10.25 -10.52 8.28
C THR A 108 -11.20 -9.89 7.26
N PRO A 109 -10.78 -9.70 6.01
CA PRO A 109 -11.67 -9.16 4.99
C PRO A 109 -12.83 -10.12 4.77
N ASN A 110 -14.00 -9.57 4.44
CA ASN A 110 -15.16 -10.37 4.06
C ASN A 110 -14.78 -11.25 2.84
N PRO A 111 -15.05 -12.57 2.85
CA PRO A 111 -14.71 -13.45 1.72
C PRO A 111 -15.29 -12.97 0.38
N LEU A 112 -16.46 -12.32 0.39
CA LEU A 112 -17.01 -11.69 -0.81
C LEU A 112 -16.11 -10.56 -1.33
N ALA A 113 -15.54 -9.75 -0.45
CA ALA A 113 -14.62 -8.68 -0.85
C ALA A 113 -13.34 -9.23 -1.49
N ILE A 114 -12.85 -10.37 -0.99
CA ILE A 114 -11.71 -11.09 -1.59
C ILE A 114 -12.07 -11.54 -3.02
N ILE A 115 -13.25 -12.14 -3.22
CA ILE A 115 -13.72 -12.56 -4.55
C ILE A 115 -13.82 -11.35 -5.49
N HIS A 116 -14.40 -10.23 -5.05
CA HIS A 116 -14.47 -9.00 -5.86
C HIS A 116 -13.08 -8.47 -6.22
N ALA A 117 -12.13 -8.50 -5.29
CA ALA A 117 -10.75 -8.10 -5.55
C ALA A 117 -10.08 -9.01 -6.60
N ILE A 118 -10.23 -10.34 -6.48
CA ILE A 118 -9.68 -11.30 -7.44
C ILE A 118 -10.27 -11.07 -8.83
N VAL A 119 -11.61 -10.96 -8.93
CA VAL A 119 -12.30 -10.69 -10.20
C VAL A 119 -11.85 -9.36 -10.78
N GLY A 120 -11.71 -8.33 -9.95
CA GLY A 120 -11.22 -7.01 -10.36
C GLY A 120 -9.80 -7.06 -10.93
N VAL A 121 -8.87 -7.72 -10.24
CA VAL A 121 -7.48 -7.88 -10.70
C VAL A 121 -7.42 -8.67 -12.00
N PHE A 122 -8.13 -9.79 -12.11
CA PHE A 122 -8.19 -10.58 -13.34
C PHE A 122 -8.79 -9.77 -14.50
N SER A 123 -9.86 -9.03 -14.26
CA SER A 123 -10.50 -8.20 -15.29
C SER A 123 -9.55 -7.10 -15.77
N LEU A 124 -8.88 -6.42 -14.84
CA LEU A 124 -7.90 -5.39 -15.18
C LEU A 124 -6.74 -5.97 -15.98
N GLN A 125 -6.25 -7.15 -15.62
CA GLN A 125 -5.21 -7.85 -16.36
C GLN A 125 -5.62 -8.15 -17.81
N GLN A 126 -6.85 -8.64 -18.03
CA GLN A 126 -7.35 -8.88 -19.39
C GLN A 126 -7.46 -7.58 -20.20
N ILE A 127 -7.98 -6.51 -19.59
CA ILE A 127 -8.05 -5.19 -20.25
C ILE A 127 -6.66 -4.70 -20.64
N LEU A 128 -5.66 -4.86 -19.76
CA LEU A 128 -4.28 -4.47 -20.04
C LEU A 128 -3.69 -5.27 -21.20
N GLN A 129 -3.96 -6.58 -21.30
CA GLN A 129 -3.52 -7.40 -22.44
C GLN A 129 -4.12 -6.91 -23.76
N VAL A 130 -5.42 -6.59 -23.78
CA VAL A 130 -6.08 -6.03 -24.96
C VAL A 130 -5.47 -4.68 -25.33
N TYR A 131 -5.22 -3.82 -24.34
CA TYR A 131 -4.57 -2.53 -24.55
C TYR A 131 -3.17 -2.69 -25.20
N LEU A 132 -2.34 -3.59 -24.67
CA LEU A 132 -1.00 -3.87 -25.22
C LEU A 132 -1.09 -4.39 -26.67
N PHE A 133 -2.06 -5.26 -26.97
CA PHE A 133 -2.28 -5.76 -28.33
C PHE A 133 -2.56 -4.63 -29.34
N PHE A 134 -3.34 -3.62 -28.93
CA PHE A 134 -3.57 -2.46 -29.79
C PHE A 134 -2.36 -1.52 -29.85
N GLN A 135 -1.66 -1.34 -28.73
CA GLN A 135 -0.46 -0.52 -28.66
C GLN A 135 0.63 -1.00 -29.62
N ASP A 136 0.85 -2.31 -29.72
CA ASP A 136 1.86 -2.90 -30.61
C ASP A 136 1.57 -2.68 -32.10
N LYS A 137 0.32 -2.35 -32.47
CA LYS A 137 -0.07 -2.03 -33.85
C LYS A 137 0.13 -0.56 -34.21
N ILE A 138 0.33 0.33 -33.23
CA ILE A 138 0.55 1.75 -33.48
C ILE A 138 1.97 1.93 -34.03
N PRO A 139 2.14 2.49 -35.25
CA PRO A 139 3.47 2.66 -35.81
C PRO A 139 4.22 3.77 -35.05
N LEU A 140 5.13 3.36 -34.16
CA LEU A 140 6.04 4.29 -33.48
C LEU A 140 7.26 4.60 -34.35
N PRO A 141 7.84 5.81 -34.24
CA PRO A 141 9.17 6.13 -34.78
C PRO A 141 10.24 5.16 -34.25
N ASP A 142 11.29 4.88 -35.04
CA ASP A 142 12.32 3.88 -34.70
C ASP A 142 13.01 4.12 -33.36
N LEU A 143 13.22 5.39 -32.98
CA LEU A 143 13.80 5.75 -31.68
C LEU A 143 12.90 5.28 -30.51
N LEU A 144 11.59 5.49 -30.64
CA LEU A 144 10.61 5.10 -29.62
C LEU A 144 10.41 3.58 -29.58
N ARG A 145 10.47 2.89 -30.73
CA ARG A 145 10.44 1.42 -30.77
C ARG A 145 11.64 0.80 -30.07
N LYS A 146 12.86 1.25 -30.41
CA LYS A 146 14.09 0.74 -29.77
C LYS A 146 14.06 0.95 -28.26
N PHE A 147 13.58 2.12 -27.82
CA PHE A 147 13.40 2.40 -26.40
C PHE A 147 12.37 1.45 -25.77
N GLN A 148 11.18 1.28 -26.37
CA GLN A 148 10.16 0.35 -25.88
C GLN A 148 10.68 -1.09 -25.79
N ASP A 149 11.35 -1.58 -26.82
CA ASP A 149 11.91 -2.94 -26.87
C ASP A 149 12.95 -3.15 -25.78
N GLN A 150 13.85 -2.17 -25.56
CA GLN A 150 14.82 -2.22 -24.48
C GLN A 150 14.15 -2.28 -23.10
N PHE A 151 13.11 -1.49 -22.86
CA PHE A 151 12.36 -1.55 -21.61
C PHE A 151 11.67 -2.91 -21.44
N LYS A 152 11.03 -3.43 -22.49
CA LYS A 152 10.37 -4.73 -22.46
C LYS A 152 11.34 -5.86 -22.14
N GLU A 153 12.48 -5.89 -22.83
CA GLU A 153 13.51 -6.90 -22.60
C GLU A 153 14.09 -6.79 -21.19
N MET A 154 14.36 -5.58 -20.71
CA MET A 154 14.81 -5.35 -19.33
C MET A 154 13.78 -5.86 -18.30
N TYR A 155 12.48 -5.60 -18.52
CA TYR A 155 11.41 -6.09 -17.65
C TYR A 155 11.33 -7.62 -17.67
N GLU A 156 11.33 -8.24 -18.84
CA GLU A 156 11.28 -9.70 -18.99
C GLU A 156 12.49 -10.38 -18.33
N GLN A 157 13.69 -9.86 -18.55
CA GLN A 157 14.91 -10.36 -17.92
C GLN A 157 14.88 -10.20 -16.41
N THR A 158 14.42 -9.05 -15.90
CA THR A 158 14.31 -8.79 -14.46
C THR A 158 13.29 -9.73 -13.82
N TYR A 159 12.13 -9.95 -14.45
CA TYR A 159 11.12 -10.89 -13.98
C TYR A 159 11.64 -12.33 -13.98
N ALA A 160 12.26 -12.76 -15.08
CA ALA A 160 12.82 -14.10 -15.20
C ALA A 160 13.91 -14.33 -14.15
N MET A 161 14.74 -13.32 -13.85
CA MET A 161 15.75 -13.40 -12.81
C MET A 161 15.15 -13.45 -11.40
N LEU A 162 14.14 -12.63 -11.12
CA LEU A 162 13.49 -12.59 -9.80
C LEU A 162 12.69 -13.85 -9.49
N VAL A 163 11.98 -14.40 -10.49
CA VAL A 163 11.07 -15.55 -10.33
C VAL A 163 11.76 -16.88 -10.66
N GLY A 164 12.81 -16.88 -11.47
CA GLY A 164 13.52 -18.09 -11.88
C GLY A 164 14.21 -18.78 -10.71
N SER A 165 14.20 -20.10 -10.67
CA SER A 165 14.88 -20.89 -9.63
C SER A 165 15.60 -22.08 -10.25
N HIS A 166 16.81 -22.37 -9.78
CA HIS A 166 17.59 -23.51 -10.24
C HIS A 166 17.39 -24.76 -9.37
N SER A 167 16.70 -24.65 -8.23
CA SER A 167 16.45 -25.77 -7.31
C SER A 167 15.13 -25.62 -6.55
N ILE A 168 14.58 -26.72 -6.02
CA ILE A 168 13.33 -26.74 -5.23
C ILE A 168 13.43 -25.87 -3.95
N PRO A 169 14.52 -25.89 -3.16
CA PRO A 169 14.65 -25.00 -2.01
C PRO A 169 14.65 -23.52 -2.40
N GLU A 170 15.29 -23.19 -3.53
CA GLU A 170 15.30 -21.83 -4.06
C GLU A 170 13.89 -21.42 -4.52
N LEU A 171 13.15 -22.30 -5.20
CA LEU A 171 11.76 -22.05 -5.59
C LEU A 171 10.88 -21.72 -4.39
N MET A 172 11.03 -22.45 -3.28
CA MET A 172 10.27 -22.19 -2.06
C MET A 172 10.60 -20.83 -1.44
N PHE A 173 11.88 -20.46 -1.47
CA PHE A 173 12.32 -19.14 -1.03
C PHE A 173 11.76 -18.02 -1.92
N VAL A 174 11.76 -18.22 -3.25
CA VAL A 174 11.17 -17.28 -4.22
C VAL A 174 9.68 -17.09 -3.96
N ILE A 175 8.93 -18.19 -3.79
CA ILE A 175 7.49 -18.14 -3.49
C ILE A 175 7.25 -17.39 -2.17
N LEU A 176 8.03 -17.66 -1.13
CA LEU A 176 7.93 -16.96 0.15
C LEU A 176 8.17 -15.46 -0.01
N ILE A 177 9.23 -15.07 -0.72
CA ILE A 177 9.55 -13.67 -0.97
C ILE A 177 8.43 -13.00 -1.75
N ILE A 178 7.99 -13.58 -2.86
CA ILE A 178 6.92 -13.02 -3.70
C ILE A 178 5.61 -12.93 -2.93
N ALA A 179 5.31 -13.88 -2.03
CA ALA A 179 4.10 -13.85 -1.22
C ALA A 179 4.11 -12.75 -0.14
N ILE A 180 5.29 -12.32 0.31
CA ILE A 180 5.46 -11.29 1.34
C ILE A 180 5.58 -9.89 0.71
N ILE A 181 6.19 -9.83 -0.47
CA ILE A 181 6.33 -8.61 -1.24
C ILE A 181 4.96 -8.18 -1.78
N PRO A 182 4.48 -6.97 -1.43
CA PRO A 182 3.23 -6.43 -1.93
C PRO A 182 3.31 -5.97 -3.40
#